data_AF-A0A9P1C151-F1
#
_entry.id   AF-A0A9P1C151-F1
#
_cell.length_a   1.000
_cell.length_b   1.000
_cell.length_c   1.000
_cell.angle_alpha   90.00
_cell.angle_beta   90.00
_cell.angle_gamma   90.00
#
_symmetry.space_group_name_H-M   'P 1'
#
loop_
_entity.id
_entity.type
_entity.pdbx_description
1 polymer ?
#
loop_
_entity_poly.entity_id
_entity_poly.type
_entity_poly.pdbx_seq_one_letter_code
_entity_poly.pdbx_strand_id
1 'polypeptide(L)'
;MSGPRAHELRAAMGPDPKLAHEVALTGSQSGNSRHWEDKPNAGYSGTPMWKIKAQLQEQQASAQTGPLKVPEGFKQVEKGKPMYYNDKRQVYWSGEDGKTYVYDAVMEKYSLLYDGKAFDMRIAVGSCFHEKAFQARHVLVKDLAKAAQAMRMSVEHLDRPCALYALYEGHRGKPGSGSANVCAEFCVKQLHQKLLPKLSAFRGFWEDARLEVAMRESFEELDTEFIEKHPGTTDGCCATVALVTGARVVIATLGDVAAVVCMRNGEAEEFAKPHVAPGLDSDDDDEEEDVPNGGGIQPGNSAPIQWTRSLGDSDFKKTDSAPKLLSTPEVKVLHLEPKHLGIAFVCRALYNAIGKSTAVSTVSKRCAPRARMAAGALVDAAVQWLGQVGDLGLGSIVVFFDRIEDGPAHKRARKEDPSQVRLRHILLKHRECKSTMDKVRNKQVKRSRGEAERLLRAVLEECQNDPGTKIFTQKCKDMSECQSCLKAGELVGDLSWVKPGKYGQSFDDVAFALSVGQLSDLVDTDQGVHIILRSA
;
A
#
# COMPACT_ATOMS: atom_id res chain seq x y z
N MET A 1 42.58 -22.76 22.40
CA MET A 1 43.55 -23.44 21.52
C MET A 1 42.99 -24.79 21.11
N SER A 2 43.38 -25.32 19.94
CA SER A 2 43.39 -26.74 19.54
C SER A 2 42.31 -27.70 20.10
N GLY A 3 41.36 -28.12 19.24
CA GLY A 3 40.67 -29.41 19.41
C GLY A 3 41.43 -30.58 18.76
N PRO A 4 41.06 -31.84 19.00
CA PRO A 4 41.75 -33.02 18.49
C PRO A 4 41.25 -33.49 17.11
N ARG A 5 42.06 -34.31 16.42
CA ARG A 5 41.73 -35.06 15.20
C ARG A 5 42.47 -36.41 15.19
N ALA A 6 41.98 -37.30 14.32
CA ALA A 6 42.66 -38.44 13.70
C ALA A 6 42.88 -39.73 14.55
N HIS A 7 42.05 -40.73 14.22
CA HIS A 7 42.46 -42.01 13.64
C HIS A 7 43.33 -42.98 14.48
N GLU A 8 42.66 -44.03 14.99
CA GLU A 8 43.10 -45.45 15.11
C GLU A 8 41.85 -46.27 15.55
N LEU A 9 41.68 -47.58 15.34
CA LEU A 9 42.58 -48.67 14.89
C LEU A 9 41.82 -49.66 13.93
N ARG A 10 42.47 -50.75 13.49
CA ARG A 10 42.07 -51.56 12.31
C ARG A 10 42.25 -53.08 12.54
N ALA A 11 41.23 -53.91 12.27
CA ALA A 11 41.34 -55.38 12.15
C ALA A 11 40.06 -56.02 11.55
N ALA A 12 40.03 -57.26 11.02
CA ALA A 12 41.00 -58.05 10.22
C ALA A 12 40.32 -59.35 9.70
N MET A 13 40.86 -59.93 8.61
CA MET A 13 40.69 -61.32 8.11
C MET A 13 39.33 -61.79 7.52
N GLY A 14 39.43 -62.65 6.48
CA GLY A 14 38.39 -63.59 6.00
C GLY A 14 38.73 -65.04 6.45
N PRO A 15 38.27 -66.14 5.78
CA PRO A 15 37.88 -66.26 4.36
C PRO A 15 36.59 -67.10 4.08
N ASP A 16 36.41 -67.47 2.79
CA ASP A 16 35.40 -68.35 2.13
C ASP A 16 35.53 -69.86 2.51
N PRO A 17 34.78 -70.88 2.00
CA PRO A 17 33.62 -70.92 1.05
C PRO A 17 32.48 -71.96 1.32
N LYS A 18 31.38 -71.91 0.51
CA LYS A 18 30.57 -73.03 -0.11
C LYS A 18 29.22 -72.48 -0.67
N LEU A 19 28.76 -72.70 -1.93
CA LEU A 19 28.41 -73.93 -2.72
C LEU A 19 27.18 -74.69 -2.16
N ALA A 20 26.20 -75.21 -2.94
CA ALA A 20 25.88 -75.18 -4.40
C ALA A 20 24.35 -75.48 -4.58
N HIS A 21 23.67 -75.57 -5.74
CA HIS A 21 23.97 -75.49 -7.19
C HIS A 21 22.84 -74.64 -7.88
N GLU A 22 22.37 -74.69 -9.15
CA GLU A 22 22.41 -75.50 -10.41
C GLU A 22 22.58 -74.53 -11.64
N VAL A 23 22.81 -74.83 -12.93
CA VAL A 23 22.55 -75.94 -13.91
C VAL A 23 21.19 -75.78 -14.65
N ALA A 24 21.06 -75.75 -16.00
CA ALA A 24 21.95 -76.12 -17.14
C ALA A 24 21.92 -75.15 -18.37
N LEU A 25 22.55 -75.54 -19.49
CA LEU A 25 22.66 -74.85 -20.81
C LEU A 25 22.37 -75.82 -21.99
N THR A 26 21.97 -75.34 -23.18
CA THR A 26 22.59 -75.60 -24.54
C THR A 26 21.68 -75.26 -25.76
N GLY A 27 22.31 -75.01 -26.93
CA GLY A 27 21.68 -74.81 -28.27
C GLY A 27 21.68 -73.34 -28.75
N SER A 28 22.43 -72.83 -29.74
CA SER A 28 22.83 -73.23 -31.11
C SER A 28 21.70 -73.05 -32.16
N GLN A 29 21.85 -72.38 -33.32
CA GLN A 29 23.03 -71.94 -34.11
C GLN A 29 22.82 -70.61 -34.89
N SER A 30 23.94 -70.02 -35.38
CA SER A 30 24.12 -69.25 -36.66
C SER A 30 23.27 -68.00 -37.01
N GLY A 31 23.94 -66.91 -37.49
CA GLY A 31 23.31 -65.95 -38.43
C GLY A 31 23.80 -64.48 -38.42
N ASN A 32 24.78 -64.13 -39.25
CA ASN A 32 25.09 -62.79 -39.78
C ASN A 32 24.98 -61.52 -38.90
N SER A 33 26.11 -61.14 -38.29
CA SER A 33 26.81 -59.86 -38.48
C SER A 33 26.03 -58.53 -38.63
N ARG A 34 26.39 -57.54 -37.79
CA ARG A 34 27.37 -56.49 -38.14
C ARG A 34 27.86 -55.72 -36.90
N HIS A 35 29.02 -55.07 -37.02
CA HIS A 35 29.60 -54.26 -35.94
C HIS A 35 28.73 -53.04 -35.58
N TRP A 36 28.73 -52.69 -34.30
CA TRP A 36 28.59 -51.30 -33.86
C TRP A 36 29.97 -50.64 -33.94
N GLU A 37 30.12 -49.65 -34.81
CA GLU A 37 31.23 -48.69 -34.77
C GLU A 37 30.67 -47.35 -34.30
N ASP A 38 31.11 -46.85 -33.14
CA ASP A 38 30.85 -45.47 -32.76
C ASP A 38 31.58 -44.52 -33.71
N LYS A 39 30.84 -43.61 -34.36
CA LYS A 39 31.42 -42.52 -35.16
C LYS A 39 31.04 -41.17 -34.54
N PRO A 40 32.01 -40.30 -34.28
CA PRO A 40 31.78 -39.06 -33.54
C PRO A 40 30.93 -38.06 -34.32
N ASN A 41 30.26 -37.18 -33.57
CA ASN A 41 29.29 -36.19 -34.05
C ASN A 41 29.72 -35.45 -35.33
N ALA A 42 28.92 -35.59 -36.39
CA ALA A 42 28.97 -34.74 -37.58
C ALA A 42 27.57 -34.17 -37.87
N GLY A 43 27.47 -32.84 -37.97
CA GLY A 43 26.38 -32.19 -38.71
C GLY A 43 25.09 -31.82 -37.96
N TYR A 44 25.15 -31.17 -36.80
CA TYR A 44 24.01 -30.35 -36.30
C TYR A 44 24.45 -28.99 -35.71
N SER A 45 25.16 -28.18 -36.50
CA SER A 45 25.37 -26.75 -36.21
C SER A 45 24.12 -25.93 -36.52
N GLY A 46 23.01 -26.22 -35.83
CA GLY A 46 21.78 -25.44 -35.93
C GLY A 46 21.90 -24.13 -35.15
N THR A 47 21.93 -22.99 -35.85
CA THR A 47 21.82 -21.68 -35.21
C THR A 47 20.56 -21.65 -34.33
N PRO A 48 20.66 -21.37 -33.01
CA PRO A 48 19.50 -21.44 -32.12
C PRO A 48 18.34 -20.58 -32.62
N MET A 49 17.12 -21.10 -32.55
CA MET A 49 15.91 -20.42 -33.07
C MET A 49 15.68 -19.03 -32.46
N TRP A 50 16.23 -18.74 -31.27
CA TRP A 50 16.22 -17.39 -30.69
C TRP A 50 17.14 -16.41 -31.42
N LYS A 51 18.32 -16.84 -31.90
CA LYS A 51 19.19 -16.02 -32.76
C LYS A 51 18.57 -15.79 -34.13
N ILE A 52 17.94 -16.81 -34.72
CA ILE A 52 17.22 -16.66 -36.00
C ILE A 52 16.05 -15.67 -35.83
N LYS A 53 15.29 -15.75 -34.73
CA LYS A 53 14.23 -14.77 -34.42
C LYS A 53 14.76 -13.36 -34.16
N ALA A 54 15.86 -13.23 -33.41
CA ALA A 54 16.50 -11.93 -33.18
C ALA A 54 16.99 -11.30 -34.50
N GLN A 55 17.66 -12.08 -35.35
CA GLN A 55 18.09 -11.62 -36.67
C GLN A 55 16.91 -11.31 -37.60
N LEU A 56 15.78 -12.03 -37.52
CA LEU A 56 14.56 -11.63 -38.22
C LEU A 56 13.95 -10.35 -37.66
N GLN A 57 14.02 -10.09 -36.35
CA GLN A 57 13.56 -8.82 -35.76
C GLN A 57 14.49 -7.66 -36.13
N GLU A 58 15.80 -7.85 -36.15
CA GLU A 58 16.78 -6.86 -36.64
C GLU A 58 16.56 -6.58 -38.13
N GLN A 59 16.34 -7.62 -38.95
CA GLN A 59 16.03 -7.46 -40.37
C GLN A 59 14.67 -6.79 -40.61
N GLN A 60 13.64 -7.10 -39.81
CA GLN A 60 12.33 -6.43 -39.88
C GLN A 60 12.38 -4.99 -39.38
N ALA A 61 13.27 -4.66 -38.44
CA ALA A 61 13.55 -3.28 -38.03
C ALA A 61 14.32 -2.52 -39.12
N SER A 62 15.31 -3.13 -39.77
CA SER A 62 16.07 -2.51 -40.86
C SER A 62 15.29 -2.40 -42.18
N ALA A 63 14.22 -3.19 -42.37
CA ALA A 63 13.43 -3.22 -43.59
C ALA A 63 12.35 -2.12 -43.69
N GLN A 64 12.15 -1.29 -42.66
CA GLN A 64 11.17 -0.19 -42.69
C GLN A 64 11.71 1.09 -43.37
N THR A 65 12.39 0.96 -44.51
CA THR A 65 12.89 2.08 -45.32
C THR A 65 11.85 2.57 -46.33
N GLY A 66 10.67 2.97 -45.84
CA GLY A 66 9.61 3.60 -46.62
C GLY A 66 8.89 4.66 -45.79
N PRO A 67 8.29 5.69 -46.41
CA PRO A 67 7.65 6.78 -45.66
C PRO A 67 6.53 6.25 -44.78
N LEU A 68 6.63 6.51 -43.46
CA LEU A 68 5.68 6.00 -42.47
C LEU A 68 4.28 6.53 -42.76
N LYS A 69 3.31 5.62 -42.87
CA LYS A 69 1.92 5.98 -43.17
C LYS A 69 1.31 6.71 -41.97
N VAL A 70 0.96 7.99 -42.18
CA VAL A 70 0.29 8.84 -41.18
C VAL A 70 -0.93 8.13 -40.59
N PRO A 71 -1.03 7.96 -39.25
CA PRO A 71 -2.17 7.29 -38.62
C PRO A 71 -3.48 8.07 -38.77
N GLU A 72 -4.61 7.37 -38.65
CA GLU A 72 -5.92 7.98 -38.85
C GLU A 72 -6.23 9.10 -37.82
N GLY A 73 -6.88 10.17 -38.30
CA GLY A 73 -7.26 11.32 -37.49
C GLY A 73 -6.14 12.32 -37.18
N PHE A 74 -4.90 12.05 -37.60
CA PHE A 74 -3.80 13.00 -37.51
C PHE A 74 -3.79 13.97 -38.70
N LYS A 75 -3.58 15.27 -38.44
CA LYS A 75 -3.46 16.34 -39.44
C LYS A 75 -2.07 16.97 -39.35
N GLN A 76 -1.43 17.29 -40.47
CA GLN A 76 -0.09 17.91 -40.45
C GLN A 76 -0.15 19.27 -39.75
N VAL A 77 0.77 19.53 -38.82
CA VAL A 77 0.80 20.78 -38.02
C VAL A 77 1.29 21.95 -38.85
N GLU A 78 2.37 21.73 -39.61
CA GLU A 78 3.00 22.75 -40.44
C GLU A 78 3.43 22.13 -41.78
N LYS A 79 3.11 22.81 -42.89
CA LYS A 79 3.31 22.27 -44.24
C LYS A 79 4.78 21.99 -44.52
N GLY A 80 5.13 20.71 -44.66
CA GLY A 80 6.49 20.26 -44.97
C GLY A 80 7.29 19.80 -43.75
N LYS A 81 6.82 20.02 -42.51
CA LYS A 81 7.40 19.39 -41.31
C LYS A 81 6.74 18.03 -41.06
N PRO A 82 7.48 16.99 -40.62
CA PRO A 82 6.94 15.64 -40.41
C PRO A 82 6.13 15.49 -39.10
N MET A 83 5.60 16.58 -38.54
CA MET A 83 4.79 16.56 -37.31
C MET A 83 3.31 16.70 -37.62
N TYR A 84 2.51 15.82 -37.02
CA TYR A 84 1.07 15.72 -37.21
C TYR A 84 0.37 15.72 -35.85
N TYR A 85 -0.84 16.28 -35.74
CA TYR A 85 -1.62 16.40 -34.50
C TYR A 85 -2.99 15.72 -34.62
N ASN A 86 -3.41 15.02 -33.57
CA ASN A 86 -4.73 14.39 -33.45
C ASN A 86 -5.52 15.06 -32.33
N ASP A 87 -6.47 15.91 -32.72
CA ASP A 87 -7.30 16.71 -31.84
C ASP A 87 -8.14 15.87 -30.85
N LYS A 88 -8.71 14.74 -31.30
CA LYS A 88 -9.48 13.86 -30.40
C LYS A 88 -8.64 13.20 -29.31
N ARG A 89 -7.36 12.96 -29.58
CA ARG A 89 -6.41 12.36 -28.62
C ARG A 89 -5.59 13.41 -27.87
N GLN A 90 -5.55 14.65 -28.34
CA GLN A 90 -4.68 15.75 -27.89
C GLN A 90 -3.18 15.35 -27.88
N VAL A 91 -2.72 14.68 -28.94
CA VAL A 91 -1.33 14.20 -29.09
C VAL A 91 -0.77 14.48 -30.48
N TYR A 92 0.55 14.55 -30.56
CA TYR A 92 1.32 14.67 -31.79
C TYR A 92 1.87 13.31 -32.23
N TRP A 93 2.22 13.18 -33.50
CA TRP A 93 2.88 12.01 -34.09
C TRP A 93 3.96 12.48 -35.06
N SER A 94 5.16 11.88 -34.98
CA SER A 94 6.27 12.17 -35.89
C SER A 94 6.34 11.14 -37.01
N GLY A 95 6.41 11.63 -38.25
CA GLY A 95 6.70 10.83 -39.44
C GLY A 95 8.17 10.48 -39.61
N GLU A 96 9.07 10.97 -38.73
CA GLU A 96 10.50 10.63 -38.76
C GLU A 96 10.77 9.28 -38.08
N ASP A 97 10.09 9.01 -36.96
CA ASP A 97 10.34 7.84 -36.11
C ASP A 97 9.08 7.02 -35.75
N GLY A 98 7.91 7.47 -36.20
CA GLY A 98 6.63 6.81 -36.00
C GLY A 98 6.05 6.91 -34.59
N LYS A 99 6.68 7.66 -33.67
CA LYS A 99 6.25 7.73 -32.27
C LYS A 99 5.21 8.82 -32.02
N THR A 100 4.49 8.64 -30.91
CA THR A 100 3.47 9.59 -30.44
C THR A 100 4.04 10.46 -29.33
N TYR A 101 3.77 11.76 -29.36
CA TYR A 101 4.34 12.78 -28.50
C TYR A 101 3.26 13.64 -27.85
N VAL A 102 3.59 14.24 -26.71
CA VAL A 102 2.82 15.32 -26.07
C VAL A 102 3.68 16.56 -25.98
N TYR A 103 3.08 17.74 -26.13
CA TYR A 103 3.79 18.99 -25.87
C TYR A 103 3.83 19.23 -24.36
N ASP A 104 5.04 19.43 -23.82
CA ASP A 104 5.26 19.81 -22.44
C ASP A 104 5.33 21.33 -22.33
N ALA A 105 4.25 21.96 -21.89
CA ALA A 105 4.18 23.42 -21.76
C ALA A 105 5.15 23.98 -20.70
N VAL A 106 5.65 23.17 -19.76
CA VAL A 106 6.58 23.60 -18.70
C VAL A 106 8.03 23.58 -19.19
N MET A 107 8.37 22.67 -20.12
CA MET A 107 9.72 22.53 -20.68
C MET A 107 9.82 22.94 -22.16
N GLU A 108 8.76 23.54 -22.70
CA GLU A 108 8.59 23.98 -24.09
C GLU A 108 9.01 22.95 -25.17
N LYS A 109 8.85 21.65 -24.87
CA LYS A 109 9.39 20.54 -25.67
C LYS A 109 8.36 19.47 -25.98
N TYR A 110 8.54 18.78 -27.11
CA TYR A 110 7.82 17.54 -27.38
C TYR A 110 8.45 16.39 -26.57
N SER A 111 7.67 15.82 -25.65
CA SER A 111 8.04 14.65 -24.86
C SER A 111 7.30 13.42 -25.39
N LEU A 112 7.90 12.23 -25.30
CA LEU A 112 7.26 10.99 -25.72
C LEU A 112 5.97 10.76 -24.90
N LEU A 113 4.87 10.38 -25.57
CA LEU A 113 3.66 9.89 -24.88
C LEU A 113 4.04 8.64 -24.09
N TYR A 114 3.70 8.60 -22.80
CA TYR A 114 4.01 7.47 -21.94
C TYR A 114 2.72 6.74 -21.54
N ASP A 115 2.66 5.44 -21.80
CA ASP A 115 1.58 4.57 -21.33
C ASP A 115 2.03 3.89 -20.01
N GLY A 116 1.25 4.07 -18.94
CA GLY A 116 1.67 3.71 -17.58
C GLY A 116 1.78 2.21 -17.36
N LYS A 117 2.96 1.75 -16.94
CA LYS A 117 3.29 0.32 -16.81
C LYS A 117 2.58 -0.32 -15.63
N ALA A 118 2.14 -1.56 -15.77
CA ALA A 118 1.65 -2.36 -14.65
C ALA A 118 2.80 -3.11 -13.98
N PHE A 119 3.03 -2.84 -12.69
CA PHE A 119 3.96 -3.56 -11.82
C PHE A 119 3.22 -4.66 -11.05
N ASP A 120 3.83 -5.85 -10.91
CA ASP A 120 3.23 -6.99 -10.19
C ASP A 120 3.37 -6.83 -8.66
N MET A 121 2.71 -5.78 -8.14
CA MET A 121 2.76 -5.37 -6.75
C MET A 121 1.35 -5.22 -6.17
N ARG A 122 1.07 -5.97 -5.10
CA ARG A 122 -0.14 -5.84 -4.30
C ARG A 122 0.07 -4.76 -3.24
N ILE A 123 -0.96 -3.96 -3.00
CA ILE A 123 -1.01 -3.02 -1.88
C ILE A 123 -2.14 -3.44 -0.94
N ALA A 124 -1.81 -3.67 0.33
CA ALA A 124 -2.81 -3.77 1.39
C ALA A 124 -2.74 -2.50 2.24
N VAL A 125 -3.86 -1.78 2.37
CA VAL A 125 -3.93 -0.51 3.10
C VAL A 125 -5.10 -0.51 4.07
N GLY A 126 -4.86 0.01 5.27
CA GLY A 126 -5.84 0.12 6.34
C GLY A 126 -5.48 1.23 7.32
N SER A 127 -6.46 1.67 8.09
CA SER A 127 -6.33 2.78 9.02
C SER A 127 -7.14 2.51 10.29
N CYS A 128 -6.70 3.08 11.40
CA CYS A 128 -7.43 3.05 12.67
C CYS A 128 -7.30 4.39 13.36
N PHE A 129 -8.35 4.85 14.02
CA PHE A 129 -8.39 6.09 14.78
C PHE A 129 -9.09 5.84 16.12
N HIS A 130 -8.59 6.46 17.18
CA HIS A 130 -9.25 6.47 18.47
C HIS A 130 -10.57 7.26 18.38
N GLU A 131 -11.59 6.87 19.15
CA GLU A 131 -12.92 7.49 19.05
C GLU A 131 -12.97 8.97 19.44
N LYS A 132 -11.92 9.47 20.12
CA LYS A 132 -11.72 10.88 20.50
C LYS A 132 -10.86 11.70 19.52
N ALA A 133 -10.32 11.09 18.46
CA ALA A 133 -9.43 11.77 17.51
C ALA A 133 -10.20 12.70 16.55
N PHE A 134 -11.08 13.57 17.09
CA PHE A 134 -12.06 14.35 16.33
C PHE A 134 -11.44 15.32 15.32
N GLN A 135 -10.22 15.78 15.57
CA GLN A 135 -9.46 16.63 14.65
C GLN A 135 -8.71 15.85 13.56
N ALA A 136 -8.51 14.54 13.71
CA ALA A 136 -7.77 13.73 12.75
C ALA A 136 -8.65 13.27 11.58
N ARG A 137 -8.11 13.27 10.36
CA ARG A 137 -8.78 12.85 9.12
C ARG A 137 -7.84 12.08 8.20
N HIS A 138 -8.41 11.37 7.23
CA HIS A 138 -7.61 10.60 6.28
C HIS A 138 -8.32 10.37 4.94
N VAL A 139 -7.53 9.99 3.93
CA VAL A 139 -8.00 9.61 2.58
C VAL A 139 -7.31 8.30 2.18
N LEU A 140 -8.08 7.32 1.68
CA LEU A 140 -7.58 6.04 1.17
C LEU A 140 -8.05 5.76 -0.27
N VAL A 141 -7.51 6.46 -1.26
CA VAL A 141 -7.80 6.22 -2.69
C VAL A 141 -6.92 5.07 -3.19
N LYS A 142 -7.47 3.85 -3.19
CA LYS A 142 -6.78 2.63 -3.66
C LYS A 142 -6.52 2.59 -5.17
N ASP A 143 -7.30 3.35 -5.94
CA ASP A 143 -7.20 3.47 -7.41
C ASP A 143 -7.41 4.94 -7.78
N LEU A 144 -6.30 5.64 -8.03
CA LEU A 144 -6.28 7.05 -8.37
C LEU A 144 -6.70 7.30 -9.83
N ALA A 145 -6.55 6.31 -10.72
CA ALA A 145 -7.01 6.41 -12.10
C ALA A 145 -8.54 6.39 -12.17
N LYS A 146 -9.20 5.54 -11.37
CA LYS A 146 -10.66 5.54 -11.21
C LYS A 146 -11.19 6.82 -10.56
N ALA A 147 -10.44 7.41 -9.62
CA ALA A 147 -10.77 8.72 -9.05
C ALA A 147 -10.67 9.85 -10.10
N ALA A 148 -9.59 9.87 -10.89
CA ALA A 148 -9.43 10.79 -12.02
C ALA A 148 -10.57 10.65 -13.05
N GLN A 149 -10.94 9.41 -13.40
CA GLN A 149 -12.01 9.12 -14.33
C GLN A 149 -13.38 9.67 -13.84
N ALA A 150 -13.67 9.59 -12.54
CA ALA A 150 -14.86 10.19 -11.94
C ALA A 150 -14.87 11.73 -12.07
N MET A 151 -13.69 12.36 -12.07
CA MET A 151 -13.49 13.79 -12.35
C MET A 151 -13.35 14.12 -13.85
N ARG A 152 -13.58 13.15 -14.75
CA ARG A 152 -13.42 13.24 -16.22
C ARG A 152 -11.98 13.53 -16.69
N MET A 153 -10.99 13.20 -15.86
CA MET A 153 -9.56 13.31 -16.16
C MET A 153 -8.98 11.92 -16.48
N SER A 154 -7.85 11.85 -17.20
CA SER A 154 -7.08 10.61 -17.37
C SER A 154 -5.66 10.78 -16.85
N VAL A 155 -5.24 9.82 -16.03
CA VAL A 155 -3.87 9.66 -15.52
C VAL A 155 -3.31 8.28 -15.90
N GLU A 156 -3.77 7.70 -17.02
CA GLU A 156 -3.40 6.35 -17.47
C GLU A 156 -1.93 6.19 -17.90
N HIS A 157 -1.23 7.33 -18.03
CA HIS A 157 0.22 7.44 -18.19
C HIS A 157 0.98 7.18 -16.88
N LEU A 158 0.35 7.29 -15.70
CA LEU A 158 1.00 6.96 -14.44
C LEU A 158 1.11 5.44 -14.27
N ASP A 159 2.23 5.01 -13.71
CA ASP A 159 2.51 3.59 -13.49
C ASP A 159 1.51 3.01 -12.47
N ARG A 160 1.08 1.77 -12.70
CA ARG A 160 0.11 1.05 -11.86
C ARG A 160 0.85 0.04 -10.96
N PRO A 161 0.46 -0.15 -9.69
CA PRO A 161 -0.67 0.48 -9.00
C PRO A 161 -0.48 1.99 -8.80
N CYS A 162 -1.58 2.74 -8.95
CA CYS A 162 -1.59 4.18 -8.78
C CYS A 162 -2.64 4.54 -7.70
N ALA A 163 -2.20 5.15 -6.61
CA ALA A 163 -3.01 5.32 -5.40
C ALA A 163 -2.62 6.59 -4.63
N LEU A 164 -3.52 7.11 -3.80
CA LEU A 164 -3.28 8.28 -2.95
C LEU A 164 -3.75 7.99 -1.51
N TYR A 165 -2.81 8.07 -0.57
CA TYR A 165 -3.05 7.89 0.87
C TYR A 165 -2.67 9.17 1.61
N ALA A 166 -3.49 9.62 2.55
CA ALA A 166 -3.21 10.82 3.33
C ALA A 166 -3.68 10.69 4.77
N LEU A 167 -2.82 11.05 5.72
CA LEU A 167 -3.14 11.32 7.12
C LEU A 167 -3.12 12.84 7.34
N TYR A 168 -4.13 13.35 8.03
CA TYR A 168 -4.28 14.76 8.40
C TYR A 168 -4.54 14.84 9.89
N GLU A 169 -3.69 15.56 10.62
CA GLU A 169 -3.86 15.83 12.04
C GLU A 169 -4.22 17.30 12.22
N GLY A 170 -5.50 17.58 12.49
CA GLY A 170 -5.97 18.93 12.76
C GLY A 170 -5.58 19.40 14.16
N HIS A 171 -5.26 20.69 14.29
CA HIS A 171 -4.95 21.34 15.55
C HIS A 171 -5.60 22.72 15.63
N ARG A 172 -5.66 23.30 16.84
CA ARG A 172 -6.26 24.62 17.16
C ARG A 172 -7.74 24.81 16.82
N GLY A 173 -8.41 23.80 16.24
CA GLY A 173 -9.86 23.73 16.15
C GLY A 173 -10.49 23.66 17.54
N LYS A 174 -11.70 24.22 17.69
CA LYS A 174 -12.35 24.47 18.98
C LYS A 174 -12.59 23.17 19.78
N PRO A 175 -11.89 22.93 20.91
CA PRO A 175 -12.06 21.70 21.70
C PRO A 175 -13.45 21.59 22.34
N GLY A 176 -13.86 20.37 22.70
CA GLY A 176 -15.09 20.11 23.48
C GLY A 176 -16.44 20.27 22.74
N SER A 177 -16.47 20.76 21.49
CA SER A 177 -17.70 20.86 20.68
C SER A 177 -18.14 19.54 20.03
N GLY A 178 -17.24 18.55 19.93
CA GLY A 178 -17.38 17.39 19.07
C GLY A 178 -17.34 17.70 17.57
N SER A 179 -17.09 18.95 17.17
CA SER A 179 -16.97 19.33 15.76
C SER A 179 -15.64 18.92 15.18
N ALA A 180 -15.64 18.62 13.89
CA ALA A 180 -14.43 18.40 13.12
C ALA A 180 -13.52 19.65 13.09
N ASN A 181 -12.21 19.44 12.96
CA ASN A 181 -11.27 20.50 12.59
C ASN A 181 -11.55 20.92 11.13
N VAL A 182 -11.73 22.23 10.91
CA VAL A 182 -12.19 22.78 9.63
C VAL A 182 -11.11 22.67 8.55
N CYS A 183 -9.84 22.83 8.93
CA CYS A 183 -8.71 22.69 8.01
C CYS A 183 -8.56 21.24 7.53
N ALA A 184 -8.54 20.27 8.46
CA ALA A 184 -8.45 18.84 8.13
C ALA A 184 -9.64 18.35 7.27
N GLU A 185 -10.86 18.84 7.55
CA GLU A 185 -12.06 18.57 6.74
C GLU A 185 -12.00 19.18 5.33
N PHE A 186 -11.31 20.31 5.15
CA PHE A 186 -11.09 20.90 3.84
C PHE A 186 -10.04 20.10 3.05
N CYS A 187 -8.91 19.77 3.69
CA CYS A 187 -7.80 19.07 3.05
C CYS A 187 -8.20 17.72 2.45
N VAL A 188 -8.96 16.89 3.17
CA VAL A 188 -9.46 15.60 2.63
C VAL A 188 -10.37 15.76 1.41
N LYS A 189 -11.11 16.88 1.31
CA LYS A 189 -12.03 17.16 0.19
C LYS A 189 -11.34 17.80 -1.00
N GLN A 190 -10.20 18.46 -0.82
CA GLN A 190 -9.63 19.35 -1.84
C GLN A 190 -8.24 19.00 -2.35
N LEU A 191 -7.34 18.34 -1.58
CA LEU A 191 -5.97 18.08 -2.08
C LEU A 191 -5.95 17.29 -3.41
N HIS A 192 -6.82 16.28 -3.52
CA HIS A 192 -6.93 15.49 -4.76
C HIS A 192 -7.46 16.33 -5.93
N GLN A 193 -8.26 17.37 -5.68
CA GLN A 193 -8.73 18.31 -6.69
C GLN A 193 -7.63 19.30 -7.13
N LYS A 194 -6.56 19.49 -6.34
CA LYS A 194 -5.36 20.25 -6.75
C LYS A 194 -4.33 19.40 -7.49
N LEU A 195 -4.17 18.14 -7.06
CA LEU A 195 -3.15 17.23 -7.60
C LEU A 195 -3.57 16.58 -8.94
N LEU A 196 -4.83 16.14 -9.09
CA LEU A 196 -5.29 15.44 -10.29
C LEU A 196 -5.28 16.29 -11.59
N PRO A 197 -5.61 17.60 -11.57
CA PRO A 197 -5.40 18.46 -12.74
C PRO A 197 -3.93 18.52 -13.16
N LYS A 198 -3.01 18.73 -12.22
CA LYS A 198 -1.57 18.81 -12.49
C LYS A 198 -1.03 17.50 -13.08
N LEU A 199 -1.40 16.36 -12.49
CA LEU A 199 -1.04 15.04 -13.01
C LEU A 199 -1.63 14.79 -14.42
N SER A 200 -2.90 15.10 -14.66
CA SER A 200 -3.53 14.85 -15.97
C SER A 200 -3.07 15.79 -17.09
N ALA A 201 -2.59 16.99 -16.77
CA ALA A 201 -2.15 17.99 -17.74
C ALA A 201 -0.94 17.56 -18.60
N PHE A 202 -0.09 16.66 -18.10
CA PHE A 202 1.06 16.14 -18.84
C PHE A 202 1.03 14.61 -18.88
N ARG A 203 0.98 14.03 -20.09
CA ARG A 203 0.87 12.58 -20.31
C ARG A 203 2.17 11.94 -20.85
N GLY A 204 3.31 12.57 -20.58
CA GLY A 204 4.63 11.97 -20.80
C GLY A 204 5.09 11.22 -19.55
N PHE A 205 6.35 10.79 -19.53
CA PHE A 205 6.94 10.18 -18.33
C PHE A 205 7.12 11.24 -17.23
N TRP A 206 6.56 10.99 -16.05
CA TRP A 206 6.75 11.83 -14.88
C TRP A 206 8.06 11.44 -14.18
N GLU A 207 9.08 12.29 -14.31
CA GLU A 207 10.29 12.25 -13.50
C GLU A 207 10.01 12.69 -12.05
N ASP A 208 10.82 12.22 -11.11
CA ASP A 208 10.58 12.38 -9.67
C ASP A 208 10.55 13.85 -9.23
N ALA A 209 11.45 14.69 -9.77
CA ALA A 209 11.44 16.13 -9.53
C ALA A 209 10.12 16.81 -9.99
N ARG A 210 9.48 16.31 -11.06
CA ARG A 210 8.18 16.82 -11.52
C ARG A 210 7.05 16.40 -10.57
N LEU A 211 7.11 15.19 -10.04
CA LEU A 211 6.18 14.70 -9.02
C LEU A 211 6.30 15.47 -7.71
N GLU A 212 7.53 15.81 -7.28
CA GLU A 212 7.76 16.66 -6.12
C GLU A 212 7.18 18.06 -6.29
N VAL A 213 7.46 18.73 -7.42
CA VAL A 213 6.93 20.07 -7.71
C VAL A 213 5.40 20.06 -7.71
N ALA A 214 4.76 19.17 -8.47
CA ALA A 214 3.30 19.09 -8.54
C ALA A 214 2.64 18.77 -7.18
N MET A 215 3.35 18.07 -6.28
CA MET A 215 2.90 17.84 -4.91
C MET A 215 3.04 19.12 -4.06
N ARG A 216 4.18 19.81 -4.08
CA ARG A 216 4.40 21.07 -3.34
C ARG A 216 3.38 22.14 -3.74
N GLU A 217 3.23 22.39 -5.04
CA GLU A 217 2.25 23.34 -5.58
C GLU A 217 0.80 22.97 -5.20
N SER A 218 0.48 21.68 -5.05
CA SER A 218 -0.86 21.23 -4.66
C SER A 218 -1.18 21.45 -3.19
N PHE A 219 -0.16 21.50 -2.32
CA PHE A 219 -0.31 21.90 -0.93
C PHE A 219 -0.39 23.42 -0.77
N GLU A 220 0.43 24.17 -1.50
CA GLU A 220 0.43 25.65 -1.48
C GLU A 220 -0.90 26.21 -2.01
N GLU A 221 -1.39 25.70 -3.16
CA GLU A 221 -2.69 26.09 -3.73
C GLU A 221 -3.88 25.70 -2.81
N LEU A 222 -3.76 24.57 -2.09
CA LEU A 222 -4.74 24.13 -1.11
C LEU A 222 -4.78 25.06 0.11
N ASP A 223 -3.63 25.51 0.59
CA ASP A 223 -3.51 26.41 1.74
C ASP A 223 -4.05 27.81 1.43
N THR A 224 -3.70 28.37 0.26
CA THR A 224 -4.24 29.65 -0.20
C THR A 224 -5.77 29.58 -0.31
N GLU A 225 -6.32 28.56 -0.97
CA GLU A 225 -7.78 28.42 -1.09
C GLU A 225 -8.46 28.21 0.28
N PHE A 226 -7.82 27.51 1.21
CA PHE A 226 -8.35 27.35 2.57
C PHE A 226 -8.47 28.70 3.28
N ILE A 227 -7.39 29.50 3.27
CA ILE A 227 -7.33 30.80 3.94
C ILE A 227 -8.33 31.79 3.32
N GLU A 228 -8.46 31.82 1.99
CA GLU A 228 -9.44 32.63 1.26
C GLU A 228 -10.89 32.27 1.61
N LYS A 229 -11.20 30.97 1.73
CA LYS A 229 -12.58 30.49 1.97
C LYS A 229 -12.98 30.47 3.44
N HIS A 230 -12.03 30.56 4.37
CA HIS A 230 -12.30 30.48 5.82
C HIS A 230 -11.69 31.68 6.59
N PRO A 231 -11.96 32.94 6.16
CA PRO A 231 -11.35 34.12 6.76
C PRO A 231 -11.64 34.21 8.27
N GLY A 232 -10.59 34.48 9.05
CA GLY A 232 -10.66 34.51 10.52
C GLY A 232 -10.62 33.13 11.20
N THR A 233 -10.49 32.04 10.44
CA THR A 233 -10.30 30.69 11.00
C THR A 233 -8.84 30.47 11.40
N THR A 234 -8.63 29.97 12.62
CA THR A 234 -7.32 29.65 13.21
C THR A 234 -7.06 28.15 13.31
N ASP A 235 -7.98 27.30 12.85
CA ASP A 235 -7.72 25.87 12.64
C ASP A 235 -6.51 25.70 11.71
N GLY A 236 -5.59 24.83 12.11
CA GLY A 236 -4.50 24.37 11.27
C GLY A 236 -4.49 22.85 11.17
N CYS A 237 -3.59 22.31 10.33
CA CYS A 237 -3.46 20.89 10.10
C CYS A 237 -2.01 20.51 9.71
N CYS A 238 -1.47 19.50 10.39
CA CYS A 238 -0.29 18.74 9.96
C CYS A 238 -0.73 17.62 9.00
N ALA A 239 0.10 17.24 8.02
CA ALA A 239 -0.30 16.30 6.97
C ALA A 239 0.86 15.42 6.44
N THR A 240 0.56 14.13 6.23
CA THR A 240 1.45 13.18 5.55
C THR A 240 0.69 12.53 4.40
N VAL A 241 1.24 12.61 3.18
CA VAL A 241 0.57 12.17 1.95
C VAL A 241 1.52 11.31 1.11
N ALA A 242 1.09 10.12 0.70
CA ALA A 242 1.75 9.29 -0.30
C ALA A 242 0.94 9.25 -1.60
N LEU A 243 1.57 9.65 -2.70
CA LEU A 243 1.17 9.27 -4.05
C LEU A 243 2.00 8.05 -4.48
N VAL A 244 1.35 6.91 -4.67
CA VAL A 244 1.96 5.70 -5.25
C VAL A 244 1.79 5.73 -6.77
N THR A 245 2.87 5.45 -7.50
CA THR A 245 2.88 5.31 -8.96
C THR A 245 3.85 4.19 -9.35
N GLY A 246 3.31 3.01 -9.64
CA GLY A 246 4.08 1.79 -9.91
C GLY A 246 4.92 1.37 -8.71
N ALA A 247 6.25 1.35 -8.90
CA ALA A 247 7.22 1.06 -7.85
C ALA A 247 7.71 2.30 -7.07
N ARG A 248 7.13 3.49 -7.28
CA ARG A 248 7.53 4.74 -6.60
C ARG A 248 6.45 5.19 -5.62
N VAL A 249 6.88 5.74 -4.48
CA VAL A 249 6.01 6.40 -3.50
C VAL A 249 6.53 7.80 -3.24
N VAL A 250 5.82 8.81 -3.73
CA VAL A 250 6.10 10.23 -3.50
C VAL A 250 5.46 10.60 -2.18
N ILE A 251 6.27 10.82 -1.15
CA ILE A 251 5.82 11.15 0.21
C ILE A 251 6.02 12.64 0.45
N ALA A 252 4.94 13.35 0.76
CA ALA A 252 4.96 14.71 1.26
C ALA A 252 4.63 14.71 2.76
N THR A 253 5.47 15.36 3.57
CA THR A 253 5.24 15.60 4.99
C THR A 253 5.17 17.10 5.27
N LEU A 254 4.34 17.47 6.24
CA LEU A 254 4.10 18.85 6.60
C LEU A 254 3.67 18.94 8.06
N GLY A 255 4.47 19.62 8.88
CA GLY A 255 4.25 19.67 10.32
C GLY A 255 4.75 18.39 10.99
N ASP A 256 3.99 17.95 12.01
CA ASP A 256 4.43 17.07 13.10
C ASP A 256 3.82 15.65 13.00
N VAL A 257 4.01 15.01 11.83
CA VAL A 257 3.42 13.72 11.47
C VAL A 257 4.45 12.85 10.73
N ALA A 258 4.74 11.68 11.28
CA ALA A 258 5.88 10.86 10.84
C ALA A 258 5.49 9.87 9.73
N ALA A 259 6.43 9.66 8.80
CA ALA A 259 6.35 8.67 7.73
C ALA A 259 7.45 7.61 7.93
N VAL A 260 7.07 6.45 8.49
CA VAL A 260 8.01 5.38 8.85
C VAL A 260 8.00 4.29 7.79
N VAL A 261 9.13 4.11 7.09
CA VAL A 261 9.35 2.98 6.18
C VAL A 261 9.70 1.75 7.02
N CYS A 262 8.88 0.71 6.88
CA CYS A 262 9.03 -0.55 7.59
C CYS A 262 9.80 -1.55 6.71
N MET A 263 10.86 -2.16 7.24
CA MET A 263 11.72 -3.11 6.52
C MET A 263 11.34 -4.57 6.83
N ARG A 264 11.52 -5.49 5.86
CA ARG A 264 11.15 -6.92 6.03
C ARG A 264 12.02 -7.66 7.06
N ASN A 265 13.24 -7.20 7.34
CA ASN A 265 14.06 -7.69 8.46
C ASN A 265 13.48 -7.28 9.84
N GLY A 266 12.72 -6.18 9.93
CA GLY A 266 12.14 -5.62 11.17
C GLY A 266 12.73 -4.27 11.58
N GLU A 267 13.76 -3.79 10.87
CA GLU A 267 14.27 -2.44 11.00
C GLU A 267 13.26 -1.40 10.47
N ALA A 268 13.52 -0.13 10.74
CA ALA A 268 12.65 0.98 10.39
C ALA A 268 13.47 2.23 10.05
N GLU A 269 12.98 3.02 9.11
CA GLU A 269 13.56 4.31 8.74
C GLU A 269 12.48 5.39 8.86
N GLU A 270 12.77 6.47 9.59
CA GLU A 270 11.93 7.67 9.57
C GLU A 270 12.31 8.50 8.34
N PHE A 271 11.50 8.38 7.29
CA PHE A 271 11.85 8.82 5.94
C PHE A 271 11.84 10.35 5.79
N ALA A 272 11.07 11.03 6.63
CA ALA A 272 11.07 12.47 6.80
C ALA A 272 10.93 12.78 8.28
N LYS A 273 11.83 13.61 8.82
CA LYS A 273 11.74 14.07 10.22
C LYS A 273 10.48 14.94 10.41
N PRO A 274 9.90 14.98 11.63
CA PRO A 274 8.85 15.94 11.94
C PRO A 274 9.38 17.38 11.83
N HIS A 275 8.55 18.32 11.40
CA HIS A 275 8.96 19.71 11.15
C HIS A 275 8.99 20.57 12.42
N VAL A 276 9.66 20.09 13.47
CA VAL A 276 9.61 20.67 14.82
C VAL A 276 10.19 22.10 14.85
N ALA A 277 9.76 22.90 15.83
CA ALA A 277 10.31 24.23 16.10
C ALA A 277 11.73 24.15 16.73
N PRO A 278 12.70 25.01 16.32
CA PRO A 278 14.02 25.03 16.93
C PRO A 278 13.98 25.25 18.44
N GLY A 279 14.75 24.45 19.19
CA GLY A 279 14.76 24.46 20.67
C GLY A 279 13.83 23.43 21.33
N LEU A 280 13.09 22.64 20.54
CA LEU A 280 12.36 21.44 21.01
C LEU A 280 13.01 20.12 20.57
N ASP A 281 13.89 20.15 19.56
CA ASP A 281 14.66 18.98 19.09
C ASP A 281 15.95 18.83 19.91
N SER A 282 15.87 18.14 21.05
CA SER A 282 17.03 17.53 21.70
C SER A 282 17.24 16.12 21.13
N ASP A 283 17.95 16.02 20.00
CA ASP A 283 18.48 14.75 19.46
C ASP A 283 19.61 14.16 20.33
N ASP A 284 19.97 14.82 21.44
CA ASP A 284 20.89 14.32 22.47
C ASP A 284 20.18 13.25 23.34
N ASP A 285 20.43 11.98 23.05
CA ASP A 285 19.98 10.83 23.86
C ASP A 285 20.62 10.86 25.27
N ASP A 286 19.81 11.05 26.34
CA ASP A 286 19.82 10.20 27.56
C ASP A 286 18.86 10.66 28.69
N GLU A 287 18.36 11.90 28.70
CA GLU A 287 17.48 12.41 29.79
C GLU A 287 16.02 12.64 29.36
N GLU A 288 15.07 12.07 30.11
CA GLU A 288 13.64 12.40 30.04
C GLU A 288 13.37 13.78 30.69
N GLU A 289 13.93 14.86 30.14
CA GLU A 289 13.46 16.21 30.51
C GLU A 289 12.03 16.40 29.98
N ASP A 290 11.11 16.60 30.93
CA ASP A 290 9.69 16.90 30.71
C ASP A 290 9.56 18.26 29.99
N VAL A 291 9.72 18.27 28.66
CA VAL A 291 9.80 19.48 27.83
C VAL A 291 8.63 20.41 28.16
N PRO A 292 8.88 21.58 28.79
CA PRO A 292 7.80 22.36 29.35
C PRO A 292 6.78 22.79 28.29
N ASN A 293 5.50 22.70 28.64
CA ASN A 293 4.35 22.85 27.75
C ASN A 293 4.10 24.30 27.25
N GLY A 294 5.18 25.08 27.10
CA GLY A 294 5.26 26.45 26.62
C GLY A 294 6.44 26.74 25.69
N GLY A 295 7.29 25.76 25.33
CA GLY A 295 8.42 25.93 24.40
C GLY A 295 8.04 26.13 22.92
N GLY A 296 6.88 26.74 22.64
CA GLY A 296 6.31 26.83 21.30
C GLY A 296 6.39 28.21 20.65
N ILE A 297 6.27 28.22 19.33
CA ILE A 297 6.19 29.40 18.46
C ILE A 297 4.87 30.15 18.71
N GLN A 298 4.92 31.45 19.06
CA GLN A 298 3.76 32.26 19.44
C GLN A 298 3.80 33.71 18.86
N PRO A 299 2.97 34.04 17.86
CA PRO A 299 2.74 35.40 17.40
C PRO A 299 1.58 36.05 18.19
N GLY A 300 1.89 37.08 18.99
CA GLY A 300 0.89 37.81 19.78
C GLY A 300 0.14 36.92 20.77
N ASN A 301 -1.19 37.03 20.83
CA ASN A 301 -2.04 36.31 21.80
C ASN A 301 -2.51 34.92 21.32
N SER A 302 -1.97 34.39 20.22
CA SER A 302 -2.36 33.08 19.69
C SER A 302 -1.81 31.94 20.54
N ALA A 303 -2.50 30.80 20.57
CA ALA A 303 -1.97 29.59 21.23
C ALA A 303 -0.65 29.14 20.55
N PRO A 304 0.39 28.75 21.32
CA PRO A 304 1.68 28.35 20.77
C PRO A 304 1.58 27.06 19.95
N ILE A 305 2.48 26.89 18.98
CA ILE A 305 2.63 25.68 18.15
C ILE A 305 4.06 25.16 18.19
N GLN A 306 4.26 23.87 17.87
CA GLN A 306 5.54 23.18 18.05
C GLN A 306 6.21 22.79 16.72
N TRP A 307 5.74 23.35 15.59
CA TRP A 307 6.21 23.04 14.24
C TRP A 307 6.45 24.31 13.41
N THR A 308 7.29 24.19 12.38
CA THR A 308 7.65 25.24 11.42
C THR A 308 6.79 25.27 10.16
N ARG A 309 5.93 24.25 9.96
CA ARG A 309 5.07 24.11 8.78
C ARG A 309 3.67 23.64 9.17
N SER A 310 2.63 24.20 8.55
CA SER A 310 1.25 23.70 8.64
C SER A 310 0.41 24.09 7.41
N LEU A 311 -0.72 23.40 7.20
CA LEU A 311 -1.85 23.94 6.46
C LEU A 311 -2.76 24.71 7.43
N GLY A 312 -3.47 25.75 6.97
CA GLY A 312 -4.25 26.62 7.85
C GLY A 312 -3.38 27.57 8.66
N ASP A 313 -3.66 27.75 9.96
CA ASP A 313 -2.92 28.69 10.84
C ASP A 313 -2.75 30.09 10.21
N SER A 314 -3.85 30.66 9.70
CA SER A 314 -3.86 31.91 8.92
C SER A 314 -3.22 33.11 9.63
N ASP A 315 -3.10 33.05 10.96
CA ASP A 315 -2.45 34.04 11.80
C ASP A 315 -0.91 33.97 11.83
N PHE A 316 -0.31 32.82 11.49
CA PHE A 316 1.14 32.59 11.43
C PHE A 316 1.73 32.76 10.01
N LYS A 317 0.90 33.16 9.05
CA LYS A 317 1.26 33.30 7.62
C LYS A 317 1.16 34.74 7.09
N LYS A 318 0.78 35.68 7.96
CA LYS A 318 0.70 37.11 7.65
C LYS A 318 2.09 37.67 7.32
N THR A 319 2.14 38.88 6.78
CA THR A 319 3.42 39.55 6.45
C THR A 319 4.27 39.77 7.70
N ASP A 320 3.62 40.06 8.83
CA ASP A 320 4.25 40.54 10.06
C ASP A 320 4.38 39.46 11.15
N SER A 321 3.95 38.22 10.89
CA SER A 321 3.98 37.13 11.86
C SER A 321 5.38 36.53 11.98
N ALA A 322 5.98 36.60 13.17
CA ALA A 322 7.31 36.07 13.46
C ALA A 322 7.26 34.98 14.56
N PRO A 323 7.90 33.81 14.35
CA PRO A 323 8.32 33.28 13.06
C PRO A 323 7.11 32.94 12.16
N LYS A 324 7.37 32.77 10.86
CA LYS A 324 6.35 32.54 9.83
C LYS A 324 6.27 31.05 9.47
N LEU A 325 5.06 30.49 9.43
CA LEU A 325 4.82 29.11 8.99
C LEU A 325 4.89 28.96 7.47
N LEU A 326 5.42 27.82 7.03
CA LEU A 326 5.39 27.41 5.62
C LEU A 326 4.23 26.44 5.35
N SER A 327 3.59 26.58 4.19
CA SER A 327 2.66 25.57 3.62
C SER A 327 3.30 24.69 2.55
N THR A 328 4.56 24.95 2.18
CA THR A 328 5.37 24.06 1.34
C THR A 328 5.76 22.79 2.14
N PRO A 329 5.34 21.58 1.74
CA PRO A 329 5.79 20.34 2.39
C PRO A 329 7.28 20.05 2.14
N GLU A 330 7.90 19.23 2.98
CA GLU A 330 9.03 18.41 2.52
C GLU A 330 8.45 17.31 1.62
N VAL A 331 9.08 17.05 0.47
CA VAL A 331 8.68 15.95 -0.42
C VAL A 331 9.91 15.14 -0.81
N LYS A 332 9.77 13.82 -0.77
CA LYS A 332 10.80 12.82 -1.10
C LYS A 332 10.17 11.67 -1.89
N VAL A 333 10.92 11.03 -2.77
CA VAL A 333 10.45 9.86 -3.54
C VAL A 333 11.15 8.58 -3.08
N LEU A 334 10.39 7.69 -2.44
CA LEU A 334 10.85 6.34 -2.11
C LEU A 334 10.71 5.44 -3.35
N HIS A 335 11.83 4.91 -3.82
CA HIS A 335 11.84 3.82 -4.79
C HIS A 335 11.70 2.49 -4.05
N LEU A 336 10.70 1.69 -4.41
CA LEU A 336 10.45 0.44 -3.71
C LEU A 336 11.48 -0.64 -4.09
N GLU A 337 11.94 -1.36 -3.08
CA GLU A 337 12.90 -2.46 -3.17
C GLU A 337 12.32 -3.72 -2.49
N PRO A 338 12.86 -4.92 -2.75
CA PRO A 338 12.42 -6.14 -2.05
C PRO A 338 12.55 -6.07 -0.52
N LYS A 339 13.45 -5.23 0.02
CA LYS A 339 13.63 -5.02 1.46
C LYS A 339 12.45 -4.30 2.13
N HIS A 340 11.68 -3.51 1.38
CA HIS A 340 10.57 -2.74 1.92
C HIS A 340 9.37 -3.66 2.21
N LEU A 341 8.84 -3.58 3.43
CA LEU A 341 7.60 -4.24 3.83
C LEU A 341 6.40 -3.32 3.60
N GLY A 342 6.54 -2.05 3.94
CA GLY A 342 5.44 -1.10 3.99
C GLY A 342 5.86 0.28 4.45
N ILE A 343 4.88 1.17 4.55
CA ILE A 343 4.98 2.49 5.19
C ILE A 343 3.86 2.60 6.23
N ALA A 344 4.18 3.20 7.38
CA ALA A 344 3.20 3.64 8.36
C ALA A 344 3.21 5.16 8.46
N PHE A 345 2.02 5.77 8.45
CA PHE A 345 1.80 7.17 8.80
C PHE A 345 1.21 7.23 10.20
N VAL A 346 1.81 8.05 11.07
CA VAL A 346 1.42 8.19 12.47
C VAL A 346 1.44 9.65 12.91
N CYS A 347 0.48 10.02 13.75
CA CYS A 347 0.47 11.28 14.49
C CYS A 347 1.55 11.30 15.59
N ARG A 348 2.05 12.48 15.98
CA ARG A 348 3.07 12.59 17.05
C ARG A 348 2.61 11.90 18.34
N ALA A 349 1.36 12.11 18.75
CA ALA A 349 0.84 11.55 20.00
C ALA A 349 0.84 10.01 20.02
N LEU A 350 0.80 9.37 18.85
CA LEU A 350 1.00 7.93 18.70
C LEU A 350 2.49 7.61 18.65
N TYR A 351 3.26 8.29 17.80
CA TYR A 351 4.69 8.02 17.57
C TYR A 351 5.51 8.08 18.88
N ASN A 352 5.34 9.14 19.66
CA ASN A 352 6.00 9.30 20.96
C ASN A 352 5.56 8.21 21.96
N ALA A 353 4.28 7.80 21.92
CA ALA A 353 3.71 6.86 22.88
C ALA A 353 4.02 5.37 22.60
N ILE A 354 4.44 5.01 21.38
CA ILE A 354 4.88 3.64 21.05
C ILE A 354 6.40 3.51 20.91
N GLY A 355 7.13 4.63 20.99
CA GLY A 355 8.58 4.69 20.88
C GLY A 355 9.11 4.71 19.44
N LYS A 356 10.44 4.88 19.35
CA LYS A 356 11.22 5.05 18.11
C LYS A 356 10.83 4.02 17.02
N SER A 357 10.93 4.44 15.75
CA SER A 357 10.54 3.76 14.50
C SER A 357 10.53 2.21 14.48
N THR A 358 11.51 1.53 15.08
CA THR A 358 11.59 0.06 15.21
C THR A 358 10.32 -0.56 15.81
N ALA A 359 9.65 0.11 16.75
CA ALA A 359 8.39 -0.37 17.33
C ALA A 359 7.26 -0.41 16.28
N VAL A 360 7.14 0.65 15.46
CA VAL A 360 6.20 0.77 14.35
C VAL A 360 6.40 -0.37 13.35
N SER A 361 7.66 -0.62 12.96
CA SER A 361 8.00 -1.69 12.01
C SER A 361 7.78 -3.09 12.59
N THR A 362 8.05 -3.30 13.88
CA THR A 362 7.79 -4.57 14.57
C THR A 362 6.30 -4.92 14.60
N VAL A 363 5.44 -3.95 14.97
CA VAL A 363 3.97 -4.14 14.95
C VAL A 363 3.46 -4.38 13.52
N SER A 364 3.97 -3.61 12.56
CA SER A 364 3.64 -3.75 11.14
C SER A 364 4.04 -5.12 10.60
N LYS A 365 5.24 -5.60 10.91
CA LYS A 365 5.76 -6.92 10.55
C LYS A 365 4.98 -8.06 11.19
N ARG A 366 4.55 -7.93 12.45
CA ARG A 366 3.68 -8.92 13.12
C ARG A 366 2.31 -9.05 12.45
N CYS A 367 1.74 -7.93 11.99
CA CYS A 367 0.38 -7.91 11.46
C CYS A 367 0.28 -8.12 9.94
N ALA A 368 1.38 -8.04 9.18
CA ALA A 368 1.37 -8.13 7.73
C ALA A 368 0.71 -9.44 7.20
N PRO A 369 -0.11 -9.39 6.13
CA PRO A 369 -0.49 -8.23 5.31
C PRO A 369 -1.76 -7.51 5.79
N ARG A 370 -2.18 -7.68 7.05
CA ARG A 370 -3.41 -7.08 7.61
C ARG A 370 -3.16 -5.65 8.08
N ALA A 371 -3.27 -4.70 7.16
CA ALA A 371 -2.96 -3.29 7.37
C ALA A 371 -3.89 -2.57 8.38
N ARG A 372 -5.19 -2.89 8.44
CA ARG A 372 -6.12 -2.31 9.43
C ARG A 372 -5.89 -2.91 10.82
N MET A 373 -5.57 -4.19 10.89
CA MET A 373 -5.07 -4.83 12.12
C MET A 373 -3.77 -4.16 12.61
N ALA A 374 -2.80 -3.92 11.72
CA ALA A 374 -1.54 -3.24 12.04
C ALA A 374 -1.79 -1.81 12.57
N ALA A 375 -2.54 -1.00 11.82
CA ALA A 375 -2.90 0.36 12.20
C ALA A 375 -3.60 0.40 13.57
N GLY A 376 -4.51 -0.55 13.82
CA GLY A 376 -5.21 -0.68 15.09
C GLY A 376 -4.34 -1.13 16.25
N ALA A 377 -3.35 -2.01 16.02
CA ALA A 377 -2.39 -2.42 17.04
C ALA A 377 -1.45 -1.26 17.44
N LEU A 378 -1.05 -0.40 16.49
CA LEU A 378 -0.32 0.83 16.76
C LEU A 378 -1.12 1.79 17.67
N VAL A 379 -2.42 1.97 17.38
CA VAL A 379 -3.31 2.80 18.20
C VAL A 379 -3.54 2.18 19.58
N ASP A 380 -3.77 0.86 19.67
CA ASP A 380 -4.01 0.20 20.95
C ASP A 380 -2.76 0.20 21.87
N ALA A 381 -1.55 0.12 21.31
CA ALA A 381 -0.31 0.30 22.06
C ALA A 381 -0.18 1.73 22.63
N ALA A 382 -0.44 2.77 21.83
CA ALA A 382 -0.42 4.15 22.32
C ALA A 382 -1.49 4.42 23.39
N VAL A 383 -2.69 3.81 23.28
CA VAL A 383 -3.72 3.88 24.33
C VAL A 383 -3.24 3.25 25.64
N GLN A 384 -2.50 2.15 25.58
CA GLN A 384 -1.94 1.48 26.78
C GLN A 384 -0.87 2.33 27.47
N TRP A 385 -0.04 3.03 26.70
CA TRP A 385 0.98 3.94 27.24
C TRP A 385 0.41 5.23 27.82
N LEU A 386 -0.44 5.93 27.05
CA LEU A 386 -1.01 7.23 27.44
C LEU A 386 -2.06 7.13 28.56
N GLY A 387 -2.73 5.99 28.71
CA GLY A 387 -3.77 5.74 29.71
C GLY A 387 -5.06 6.55 29.46
N GLN A 388 -5.02 7.87 29.67
CA GLN A 388 -6.11 8.79 29.36
C GLN A 388 -5.85 9.53 28.05
N VAL A 389 -6.37 9.00 26.93
CA VAL A 389 -6.42 9.76 25.67
C VAL A 389 -7.37 10.96 25.84
N GLY A 390 -6.84 12.17 25.71
CA GLY A 390 -7.61 13.43 25.65
C GLY A 390 -8.14 13.70 24.24
N ASP A 391 -8.16 14.97 23.83
CA ASP A 391 -8.52 15.43 22.47
C ASP A 391 -7.33 15.29 21.47
N LEU A 392 -6.40 14.39 21.76
CA LEU A 392 -5.22 14.10 20.94
C LEU A 392 -5.63 13.51 19.58
N GLY A 393 -4.92 13.90 18.53
CA GLY A 393 -4.90 13.11 17.30
C GLY A 393 -4.26 11.76 17.62
N LEU A 394 -5.04 10.69 17.64
CA LEU A 394 -4.55 9.33 17.86
C LEU A 394 -5.09 8.40 16.78
N GLY A 395 -4.27 8.15 15.76
CA GLY A 395 -4.61 7.33 14.62
C GLY A 395 -3.43 7.08 13.70
N SER A 396 -3.60 6.10 12.82
CA SER A 396 -2.56 5.67 11.90
C SER A 396 -3.12 5.17 10.58
N ILE A 397 -2.25 5.14 9.56
CA ILE A 397 -2.47 4.45 8.29
C ILE A 397 -1.28 3.53 8.09
N VAL A 398 -1.52 2.27 7.76
CA VAL A 398 -0.47 1.31 7.38
C VAL A 398 -0.72 0.89 5.93
N VAL A 399 0.37 0.83 5.16
CA VAL A 399 0.40 0.45 3.75
C VAL A 399 1.46 -0.65 3.60
N PHE A 400 1.06 -1.87 3.25
CA PHE A 400 2.00 -2.95 2.92
C PHE A 400 2.18 -3.07 1.40
N PHE A 401 3.44 -3.21 0.98
CA PHE A 401 3.82 -3.46 -0.41
C PHE A 401 4.29 -4.90 -0.55
N ASP A 402 3.56 -5.69 -1.34
CA ASP A 402 3.90 -7.08 -1.57
C ASP A 402 4.07 -7.36 -3.06
N ARG A 403 5.34 -7.44 -3.48
CA ARG A 403 5.72 -7.89 -4.82
C ARG A 403 5.36 -9.36 -4.96
N ILE A 404 4.66 -9.71 -6.02
CA ILE A 404 4.48 -11.11 -6.40
C ILE A 404 5.79 -11.53 -7.06
N GLU A 405 6.58 -12.32 -6.34
CA GLU A 405 7.83 -12.87 -6.87
C GLU A 405 7.54 -13.81 -8.05
N ASP A 406 8.33 -13.70 -9.12
CA ASP A 406 8.32 -14.67 -10.22
C ASP A 406 9.04 -15.97 -9.81
N GLY A 407 8.38 -16.71 -8.91
CA GLY A 407 8.64 -18.14 -8.74
C GLY A 407 8.47 -18.87 -10.07
N PRO A 408 9.17 -20.00 -10.29
CA PRO A 408 9.10 -20.74 -11.55
C PRO A 408 7.65 -21.07 -11.91
N ALA A 409 7.28 -20.87 -13.17
CA ALA A 409 5.91 -20.76 -13.63
C ALA A 409 5.10 -22.08 -13.56
N HIS A 410 4.81 -22.55 -12.34
CA HIS A 410 3.80 -23.54 -12.02
C HIS A 410 2.41 -22.98 -12.31
N LYS A 411 2.10 -22.89 -13.61
CA LYS A 411 0.80 -22.51 -14.20
C LYS A 411 0.05 -21.51 -13.34
N ARG A 412 0.46 -20.21 -13.35
CA ARG A 412 -0.28 -19.10 -12.72
C ARG A 412 -1.78 -19.29 -13.06
N ALA A 413 -2.55 -19.81 -12.11
CA ALA A 413 -3.92 -20.22 -12.39
C ALA A 413 -4.69 -18.96 -12.75
N ARG A 414 -5.34 -18.96 -13.92
CA ARG A 414 -6.16 -17.82 -14.35
C ARG A 414 -7.21 -17.61 -13.26
N LYS A 415 -7.09 -16.52 -12.50
CA LYS A 415 -8.16 -16.09 -11.58
C LYS A 415 -9.36 -15.74 -12.46
N GLU A 416 -10.22 -16.73 -12.66
CA GLU A 416 -11.61 -16.47 -13.02
C GLU A 416 -12.24 -15.85 -11.78
N ASP A 417 -12.66 -14.58 -11.88
CA ASP A 417 -13.31 -13.90 -10.77
C ASP A 417 -14.61 -14.67 -10.43
N PRO A 418 -14.70 -15.30 -9.25
CA PRO A 418 -15.71 -16.29 -8.99
C PRO A 418 -17.07 -15.60 -8.86
N SER A 419 -18.06 -16.02 -9.65
CA SER A 419 -19.41 -15.43 -9.64
C SER A 419 -20.14 -15.59 -8.29
N GLN A 420 -19.64 -16.48 -7.43
CA GLN A 420 -20.01 -16.62 -6.03
C GLN A 420 -18.86 -17.26 -5.23
N VAL A 421 -18.73 -16.88 -3.95
CA VAL A 421 -17.78 -17.47 -2.98
C VAL A 421 -18.53 -18.02 -1.77
N ARG A 422 -17.98 -19.02 -1.07
CA ARG A 422 -18.55 -19.49 0.21
C ARG A 422 -17.74 -18.94 1.36
N LEU A 423 -18.41 -18.26 2.30
CA LEU A 423 -17.76 -17.54 3.38
C LEU A 423 -18.27 -17.99 4.75
N ARG A 424 -17.40 -17.95 5.75
CA ARG A 424 -17.76 -17.88 7.17
C ARG A 424 -17.36 -16.51 7.71
N HIS A 425 -18.01 -16.00 8.75
CA HIS A 425 -17.63 -14.73 9.36
C HIS A 425 -17.81 -14.68 10.88
N ILE A 426 -17.12 -13.73 11.51
CA ILE A 426 -17.41 -13.21 12.86
C ILE A 426 -17.84 -11.75 12.66
N LEU A 427 -18.96 -11.33 13.27
CA LEU A 427 -19.48 -9.97 13.20
C LEU A 427 -19.64 -9.40 14.61
N LEU A 428 -19.04 -8.24 14.88
CA LEU A 428 -19.36 -7.40 16.03
C LEU A 428 -19.99 -6.08 15.58
N LYS A 429 -21.19 -5.78 16.09
CA LYS A 429 -21.86 -4.49 15.92
C LYS A 429 -21.24 -3.43 16.83
N HIS A 430 -21.48 -2.17 16.52
CA HIS A 430 -21.13 -1.00 17.31
C HIS A 430 -22.23 0.06 17.16
N ARG A 431 -22.16 1.13 17.95
CA ARG A 431 -23.21 2.16 18.06
C ARG A 431 -23.47 2.95 16.76
N GLU A 432 -22.54 2.95 15.80
CA GLU A 432 -22.71 3.61 14.49
C GLU A 432 -23.38 2.72 13.41
N CYS A 433 -23.66 1.44 13.66
CA CYS A 433 -24.29 0.56 12.67
C CYS A 433 -25.74 0.95 12.34
N LYS A 434 -26.21 0.66 11.11
CA LYS A 434 -27.63 0.83 10.71
C LYS A 434 -28.60 -0.02 11.54
N SER A 435 -28.12 -1.06 12.20
CA SER A 435 -28.88 -1.81 13.20
C SER A 435 -27.96 -2.24 14.33
N THR A 436 -28.25 -1.77 15.54
CA THR A 436 -27.43 -1.88 16.75
C THR A 436 -27.95 -2.92 17.75
N MET A 437 -28.95 -3.72 17.36
CA MET A 437 -29.47 -4.84 18.16
C MET A 437 -28.69 -6.12 17.85
N ASP A 438 -28.06 -6.73 18.85
CA ASP A 438 -27.64 -8.13 18.76
C ASP A 438 -28.87 -9.03 18.92
N LYS A 439 -29.33 -9.59 17.80
CA LYS A 439 -30.47 -10.52 17.76
C LYS A 439 -30.13 -11.91 18.32
N VAL A 440 -28.85 -12.24 18.51
CA VAL A 440 -28.41 -13.54 19.07
C VAL A 440 -28.62 -13.54 20.59
N ARG A 441 -28.22 -12.46 21.27
CA ARG A 441 -28.32 -12.31 22.74
C ARG A 441 -29.45 -11.40 23.19
N ASN A 442 -30.33 -10.99 22.28
CA ASN A 442 -31.42 -10.01 22.46
C ASN A 442 -30.97 -8.74 23.20
N LYS A 443 -29.83 -8.17 22.79
CA LYS A 443 -29.12 -7.11 23.53
C LYS A 443 -28.86 -5.89 22.66
N GLN A 444 -29.22 -4.71 23.19
CA GLN A 444 -28.86 -3.44 22.60
C GLN A 444 -27.35 -3.18 22.73
N VAL A 445 -26.65 -3.07 21.60
CA VAL A 445 -25.21 -2.79 21.56
C VAL A 445 -24.97 -1.29 21.73
N LYS A 446 -24.00 -0.94 22.57
CA LYS A 446 -23.64 0.45 22.92
C LYS A 446 -22.15 0.80 22.67
N ARG A 447 -21.29 -0.20 22.44
CA ARG A 447 -19.84 -0.01 22.24
C ARG A 447 -19.51 0.80 20.99
N SER A 448 -18.37 1.47 20.98
CA SER A 448 -17.81 2.17 19.82
C SER A 448 -17.33 1.21 18.74
N ARG A 449 -17.11 1.71 17.52
CA ARG A 449 -16.40 0.98 16.47
C ARG A 449 -15.00 0.54 16.90
N GLY A 450 -14.24 1.41 17.58
CA GLY A 450 -12.90 1.11 18.07
C GLY A 450 -12.87 -0.06 19.06
N GLU A 451 -13.86 -0.16 19.94
CA GLU A 451 -14.02 -1.31 20.85
C GLU A 451 -14.36 -2.59 20.09
N ALA A 452 -15.24 -2.53 19.08
CA ALA A 452 -15.58 -3.67 18.24
C ALA A 452 -14.37 -4.16 17.41
N GLU A 453 -13.57 -3.24 16.88
CA GLU A 453 -12.32 -3.58 16.19
C GLU A 453 -11.28 -4.19 17.14
N ARG A 454 -11.04 -3.61 18.32
CA ARG A 454 -10.07 -4.12 19.31
C ARG A 454 -10.37 -5.57 19.69
N LEU A 455 -11.65 -5.88 19.93
CA LEU A 455 -12.10 -7.25 20.22
C LEU A 455 -11.80 -8.21 19.05
N LEU A 456 -11.96 -7.76 17.79
CA LEU A 456 -11.65 -8.58 16.62
C LEU A 456 -10.15 -8.60 16.27
N ARG A 457 -9.34 -7.60 16.66
CA ARG A 457 -7.87 -7.66 16.59
C ARG A 457 -7.35 -8.78 17.47
N ALA A 458 -7.81 -8.89 18.71
CA ALA A 458 -7.45 -10.00 19.60
C ALA A 458 -7.83 -11.38 18.99
N VAL A 459 -9.03 -11.50 18.41
CA VAL A 459 -9.44 -12.74 17.71
C VAL A 459 -8.54 -13.05 16.50
N LEU A 460 -8.09 -12.04 15.75
CA LEU A 460 -7.13 -12.23 14.65
C LEU A 460 -5.75 -12.67 15.16
N GLU A 461 -5.25 -12.15 16.28
CA GLU A 461 -3.97 -12.60 16.87
C GLU A 461 -4.06 -14.04 17.39
N GLU A 462 -5.16 -14.41 18.03
CA GLU A 462 -5.40 -15.80 18.43
C GLU A 462 -5.50 -16.74 17.20
N CYS A 463 -6.24 -16.34 16.17
CA CYS A 463 -6.41 -17.14 14.94
C CYS A 463 -5.15 -17.23 14.06
N GLN A 464 -4.15 -16.35 14.22
CA GLN A 464 -2.85 -16.49 13.52
C GLN A 464 -2.07 -17.74 13.97
N ASN A 465 -2.37 -18.27 15.16
CA ASN A 465 -1.66 -19.39 15.77
C ASN A 465 -2.44 -20.72 15.64
N ASP A 466 -3.62 -20.74 15.00
CA ASP A 466 -4.39 -21.94 14.69
C ASP A 466 -4.25 -22.28 13.19
N PRO A 467 -3.55 -23.37 12.81
CA PRO A 467 -3.52 -23.84 11.43
C PRO A 467 -4.84 -24.51 11.00
N GLY A 468 -5.79 -24.70 11.92
CA GLY A 468 -7.17 -25.08 11.64
C GLY A 468 -8.15 -23.90 11.76
N THR A 469 -9.44 -24.22 11.76
CA THR A 469 -10.54 -23.24 11.91
C THR A 469 -11.16 -23.28 13.31
N LYS A 470 -10.47 -23.83 14.32
CA LYS A 470 -11.03 -24.15 15.64
C LYS A 470 -11.22 -22.89 16.50
N ILE A 471 -10.19 -22.05 16.63
CA ILE A 471 -10.28 -20.78 17.36
C ILE A 471 -11.31 -19.88 16.70
N PHE A 472 -11.28 -19.76 15.37
CA PHE A 472 -12.30 -19.03 14.61
C PHE A 472 -13.72 -19.55 14.89
N THR A 473 -13.92 -20.88 14.85
CA THR A 473 -15.21 -21.51 15.17
C THR A 473 -15.67 -21.20 16.60
N GLN A 474 -14.77 -21.29 17.57
CA GLN A 474 -15.09 -21.05 18.98
C GLN A 474 -15.46 -19.58 19.22
N LYS A 475 -14.60 -18.63 18.82
CA LYS A 475 -14.85 -17.19 18.95
C LYS A 475 -16.10 -16.75 18.18
N CYS A 476 -16.41 -17.38 17.04
CA CYS A 476 -17.65 -17.12 16.31
C CYS A 476 -18.89 -17.47 17.14
N LYS A 477 -18.95 -18.64 17.79
CA LYS A 477 -20.05 -18.97 18.73
C LYS A 477 -20.12 -17.97 19.87
N ASP A 478 -18.98 -17.71 20.52
CA ASP A 478 -18.94 -17.00 21.79
C ASP A 478 -19.34 -15.52 21.64
N MET A 479 -18.82 -14.82 20.62
CA MET A 479 -18.97 -13.37 20.49
C MET A 479 -19.66 -12.86 19.22
N SER A 480 -19.82 -13.65 18.15
CA SER A 480 -20.46 -13.13 16.92
C SER A 480 -21.93 -12.77 17.14
N GLU A 481 -22.37 -11.67 16.53
CA GLU A 481 -23.71 -11.09 16.64
C GLU A 481 -24.53 -11.26 15.34
N CYS A 482 -24.05 -12.13 14.43
CA CYS A 482 -24.83 -12.65 13.33
C CYS A 482 -25.42 -14.02 13.71
N GLN A 483 -26.69 -14.25 13.34
CA GLN A 483 -27.40 -15.53 13.52
C GLN A 483 -26.67 -16.75 12.93
N SER A 484 -25.72 -16.55 12.02
CA SER A 484 -24.84 -17.59 11.48
C SER A 484 -24.01 -18.31 12.55
N CYS A 485 -23.75 -17.70 13.72
CA CYS A 485 -23.02 -18.33 14.81
C CYS A 485 -23.78 -19.48 15.51
N LEU A 486 -25.10 -19.51 15.39
CA LEU A 486 -25.98 -20.55 15.96
C LEU A 486 -26.02 -21.83 15.11
N LYS A 487 -25.39 -21.85 13.93
CA LYS A 487 -25.23 -23.06 13.11
C LYS A 487 -24.32 -24.07 13.82
N ALA A 488 -24.55 -25.37 13.62
CA ALA A 488 -23.79 -26.44 14.27
C ALA A 488 -22.47 -26.80 13.54
N GLY A 489 -21.49 -27.34 14.29
CA GLY A 489 -20.24 -27.87 13.73
C GLY A 489 -19.43 -26.85 12.93
N GLU A 490 -18.86 -27.27 11.79
CA GLU A 490 -18.11 -26.38 10.89
C GLU A 490 -18.98 -25.37 10.13
N LEU A 491 -20.31 -25.42 10.27
CA LEU A 491 -21.22 -24.43 9.69
C LEU A 491 -21.33 -23.16 10.56
N VAL A 492 -20.72 -23.12 11.76
CA VAL A 492 -20.65 -21.90 12.58
C VAL A 492 -20.08 -20.73 11.78
N GLY A 493 -20.85 -19.64 11.69
CA GLY A 493 -20.49 -18.42 10.98
C GLY A 493 -20.71 -18.48 9.46
N ASP A 494 -21.10 -19.62 8.89
CA ASP A 494 -21.31 -19.83 7.44
C ASP A 494 -22.42 -18.91 6.90
N LEU A 495 -22.07 -18.11 5.90
CA LEU A 495 -22.97 -17.27 5.11
C LEU A 495 -23.54 -17.98 3.88
N SER A 496 -23.20 -19.25 3.69
CA SER A 496 -23.44 -20.05 2.49
C SER A 496 -22.78 -19.39 1.27
N TRP A 497 -23.27 -19.65 0.05
CA TRP A 497 -22.80 -18.96 -1.14
C TRP A 497 -23.22 -17.48 -1.13
N VAL A 498 -22.26 -16.61 -1.44
CA VAL A 498 -22.36 -15.16 -1.47
C VAL A 498 -22.06 -14.68 -2.88
N LYS A 499 -22.92 -13.81 -3.42
CA LYS A 499 -22.75 -13.10 -4.69
C LYS A 499 -22.44 -11.63 -4.41
N PRO A 500 -21.76 -10.90 -5.32
CA PRO A 500 -21.49 -9.47 -5.15
C PRO A 500 -22.79 -8.66 -4.91
N GLY A 501 -22.68 -7.57 -4.16
CA GLY A 501 -23.78 -6.68 -3.80
C GLY A 501 -24.59 -7.13 -2.58
N LYS A 502 -24.41 -8.36 -2.07
CA LYS A 502 -25.22 -8.91 -0.96
C LYS A 502 -24.94 -8.24 0.39
N TYR A 503 -23.71 -7.77 0.62
CA TYR A 503 -23.27 -7.17 1.88
C TYR A 503 -22.66 -5.76 1.74
N GLY A 504 -22.57 -5.25 0.52
CA GLY A 504 -22.01 -3.93 0.20
C GLY A 504 -20.53 -3.98 -0.18
N GLN A 505 -20.08 -2.94 -0.90
CA GLN A 505 -18.81 -2.92 -1.60
C GLN A 505 -17.59 -3.27 -0.72
N SER A 506 -17.51 -2.73 0.51
CA SER A 506 -16.38 -3.00 1.40
C SER A 506 -16.27 -4.47 1.83
N PHE A 507 -17.39 -5.18 1.90
CA PHE A 507 -17.44 -6.61 2.16
C PHE A 507 -17.07 -7.42 0.91
N ASP A 508 -17.62 -7.04 -0.25
CA ASP A 508 -17.39 -7.73 -1.52
C ASP A 508 -15.93 -7.59 -2.00
N ASP A 509 -15.33 -6.39 -1.90
CA ASP A 509 -13.92 -6.10 -2.21
C ASP A 509 -12.95 -7.07 -1.52
N VAL A 510 -13.27 -7.48 -0.29
CA VAL A 510 -12.46 -8.41 0.49
C VAL A 510 -12.86 -9.86 0.22
N ALA A 511 -14.15 -10.16 0.27
CA ALA A 511 -14.69 -11.52 0.13
C ALA A 511 -14.25 -12.23 -1.17
N PHE A 512 -14.22 -11.51 -2.29
CA PHE A 512 -13.84 -12.06 -3.59
C PHE A 512 -12.32 -12.02 -3.84
N ALA A 513 -11.58 -11.15 -3.13
CA ALA A 513 -10.11 -11.11 -3.19
C ALA A 513 -9.45 -12.31 -2.47
N LEU A 514 -10.05 -12.77 -1.36
CA LEU A 514 -9.57 -13.88 -0.52
C LEU A 514 -9.34 -15.19 -1.31
N SER A 515 -8.31 -15.92 -0.92
CA SER A 515 -8.06 -17.31 -1.31
C SER A 515 -8.86 -18.28 -0.42
N VAL A 516 -9.10 -19.51 -0.86
CA VAL A 516 -9.75 -20.53 -0.02
C VAL A 516 -8.87 -20.84 1.20
N GLY A 517 -9.47 -20.91 2.39
CA GLY A 517 -8.79 -21.03 3.68
C GLY A 517 -8.28 -19.70 4.26
N GLN A 518 -8.32 -18.60 3.51
CA GLN A 518 -7.75 -17.33 3.93
C GLN A 518 -8.70 -16.55 4.87
N LEU A 519 -8.15 -16.11 6.01
CA LEU A 519 -8.74 -15.08 6.88
C LEU A 519 -8.42 -13.68 6.37
N SER A 520 -9.41 -12.80 6.40
CA SER A 520 -9.26 -11.38 6.08
C SER A 520 -8.50 -10.58 7.14
N ASP A 521 -8.30 -9.31 6.82
CA ASP A 521 -8.16 -8.21 7.78
C ASP A 521 -9.54 -7.82 8.36
N LEU A 522 -9.62 -6.79 9.20
CA LEU A 522 -10.90 -6.24 9.66
C LEU A 522 -11.65 -5.53 8.53
N VAL A 523 -12.94 -5.85 8.38
CA VAL A 523 -13.81 -5.29 7.33
C VAL A 523 -14.97 -4.52 7.94
N ASP A 524 -15.03 -3.22 7.66
CA ASP A 524 -16.01 -2.29 8.22
C ASP A 524 -17.22 -2.13 7.29
N THR A 525 -18.44 -2.17 7.84
CA THR A 525 -19.71 -2.16 7.08
C THR A 525 -20.85 -1.51 7.88
N ASP A 526 -21.93 -1.15 7.19
CA ASP A 526 -23.23 -0.75 7.78
C ASP A 526 -23.76 -1.68 8.88
N GLN A 527 -23.36 -2.96 8.87
CA GLN A 527 -23.80 -3.97 9.84
C GLN A 527 -22.89 -4.13 11.05
N GLY A 528 -21.65 -3.61 10.98
CA GLY A 528 -20.60 -3.75 11.97
C GLY A 528 -19.28 -4.22 11.35
N VAL A 529 -18.32 -4.51 12.22
CA VAL A 529 -16.97 -4.96 11.83
C VAL A 529 -16.96 -6.48 11.70
N HIS A 530 -16.34 -6.98 10.63
CA HIS A 530 -16.23 -8.41 10.33
C HIS A 530 -14.78 -8.92 10.31
N ILE A 531 -14.62 -10.18 10.69
CA ILE A 531 -13.56 -11.06 10.15
C ILE A 531 -14.24 -12.02 9.16
N ILE A 532 -13.70 -12.16 7.96
CA ILE A 532 -14.20 -13.05 6.90
C ILE A 532 -13.20 -14.20 6.70
N LEU A 533 -13.71 -15.43 6.59
CA LEU A 533 -12.97 -16.63 6.24
C LEU A 533 -13.55 -17.23 4.95
N ARG A 534 -12.79 -17.24 3.86
CA ARG A 534 -13.26 -17.89 2.63
C ARG A 534 -13.11 -19.41 2.75
N SER A 535 -14.22 -20.13 2.57
CA SER A 535 -14.33 -21.59 2.69
C SER A 535 -14.44 -22.31 1.34
N ALA A 536 -14.87 -21.61 0.28
CA ALA A 536 -14.77 -22.02 -1.14
C ALA A 536 -14.77 -20.79 -2.04
#